data_AF-A0A8J6LSY1-F1
#
_entry.id   AF-A0A8J6LSY1-F1
#
_cell.length_a   1.000
_cell.length_b   1.000
_cell.length_c   1.000
_cell.angle_alpha   90.00
_cell.angle_beta   90.00
_cell.angle_gamma   90.00
#
_symmetry.space_group_name_H-M   'P 1'
#
loop_
_entity.id
_entity.type
_entity.pdbx_description
1 polymer ?
#
loop_
_entity_poly.entity_id
_entity_poly.type
_entity_poly.pdbx_seq_one_letter_code
_entity_poly.pdbx_strand_id
1 'polypeptide(L)' 'MSPEAYWAELERRCGLIRMGSGQDGNCLCSDRNQTHFEIPDPEEMPDDETRADTLEFVIEHLHRHALGY' A
#
# COMPACT_ATOMS: atom_id res chain seq x y z
N MET A 1 -2.36 12.27 -6.83
CA MET A 1 -1.06 12.12 -6.15
C MET A 1 -0.09 11.33 -7.02
N SER A 2 1.23 11.50 -6.89
CA SER A 2 2.24 10.72 -7.62
C SER A 2 2.44 9.30 -7.02
N PRO A 3 3.02 8.33 -7.77
CA PRO A 3 3.28 6.98 -7.25
C PRO A 3 4.27 6.99 -6.07
N GLU A 4 5.27 7.87 -6.12
CA GLU A 4 6.23 8.05 -5.02
C GLU A 4 5.55 8.56 -3.75
N ALA A 5 4.61 9.50 -3.87
CA ALA A 5 3.85 10.01 -2.73
C ALA A 5 2.95 8.92 -2.11
N TYR A 6 2.39 8.03 -2.93
CA TYR A 6 1.60 6.89 -2.47
C TYR A 6 2.43 5.96 -1.59
N TRP A 7 3.62 5.59 -2.05
CA TRP A 7 4.52 4.72 -1.29
C TRP A 7 5.06 5.38 -0.03
N ALA A 8 5.43 6.66 -0.10
CA ALA A 8 5.89 7.41 1.05
C ALA A 8 4.82 7.46 2.16
N GLU A 9 3.55 7.61 1.81
CA GLU A 9 2.46 7.63 2.78
C GLU A 9 2.20 6.24 3.41
N LEU A 10 2.28 5.15 2.64
CA LEU A 10 2.16 3.78 3.18
C LEU A 10 3.29 3.43 4.14
N GLU A 11 4.53 3.82 3.82
CA GLU A 11 5.66 3.65 4.72
C GLU A 11 5.47 4.50 5.99
N ARG A 12 5.07 5.77 5.84
CA ARG A 12 4.90 6.71 6.96
C ARG A 12 3.76 6.32 7.90
N ARG A 13 2.61 5.90 7.36
CA ARG A 13 1.38 5.65 8.13
C ARG A 13 1.24 4.21 8.59
N CYS A 14 1.66 3.25 7.76
CA CYS A 14 1.50 1.82 8.05
C CYS A 14 2.82 1.09 8.30
N GLY A 15 3.97 1.76 8.12
CA GLY A 15 5.27 1.12 8.32
C GLY A 15 5.57 0.01 7.31
N LEU A 16 4.93 0.06 6.14
CA LEU A 16 5.12 -0.93 5.09
C LEU A 16 6.43 -0.70 4.32
N ILE A 17 7.13 -1.80 4.07
CA ILE A 17 8.36 -1.86 3.28
C ILE A 17 8.06 -2.64 2.01
N ARG A 18 8.40 -2.06 0.86
CA ARG A 18 8.27 -2.73 -0.45
C ARG A 18 9.31 -3.85 -0.57
N MET A 19 8.84 -5.05 -0.89
CA MET A 19 9.65 -6.24 -1.07
C MET A 19 9.93 -6.52 -2.56
N GLY A 20 9.01 -6.15 -3.45
CA GLY A 20 9.13 -6.33 -4.88
C GLY A 20 7.77 -6.42 -5.57
N SER A 21 7.77 -6.92 -6.80
CA SER A 21 6.54 -7.16 -7.58
C SER A 21 5.76 -8.35 -7.01
N GLY A 22 4.45 -8.16 -6.80
CA GLY A 22 3.48 -9.20 -6.45
C GLY A 22 2.80 -9.77 -7.70
N GLN A 23 1.60 -10.34 -7.52
CA GLN A 23 0.76 -10.83 -8.62
C GLN A 23 -0.25 -9.76 -9.06
N ASP A 24 -0.71 -9.85 -10.32
CA ASP A 24 -1.84 -9.06 -10.86
C ASP A 24 -1.77 -7.54 -10.66
N GLY A 25 -0.60 -6.94 -10.92
CA GLY A 25 -0.43 -5.48 -10.80
C GLY A 25 -0.36 -4.99 -9.35
N ASN A 26 -0.03 -5.88 -8.41
CA ASN A 26 0.25 -5.53 -7.02
C ASN A 26 1.75 -5.54 -6.74
N CYS A 27 2.13 -4.83 -5.69
CA CYS A 27 3.45 -4.85 -5.07
C CYS A 27 3.37 -5.62 -3.75
N LEU A 28 4.31 -6.54 -3.54
CA LEU A 28 4.45 -7.25 -2.27
C LEU A 28 5.12 -6.32 -1.26
N CYS A 29 4.46 -6.14 -0.11
CA CYS A 29 4.94 -5.31 0.99
C CYS A 29 5.01 -6.14 2.28
N SER A 30 5.91 -5.78 3.19
CA SER A 30 5.99 -6.35 4.54
C SER A 30 5.85 -5.26 5.58
N ASP A 31 5.14 -5.54 6.67
CA ASP A 31 5.20 -4.70 7.87
C ASP A 31 6.40 -5.08 8.76
N ARG A 32 6.52 -4.40 9.90
CA ARG A 32 7.56 -4.64 10.91
C ARG A 32 7.45 -5.99 11.60
N ASN A 33 6.27 -6.60 11.61
CA ASN A 33 6.05 -7.92 12.20
C ASN A 33 6.28 -9.06 11.20
N GLN A 34 6.84 -8.79 10.02
CA GLN A 34 7.04 -9.76 8.92
C GLN A 34 5.73 -10.34 8.38
N THR A 35 4.63 -9.59 8.53
CA THR A 35 3.36 -9.89 7.87
C THR A 35 3.43 -9.36 6.45
N HIS A 36 3.14 -10.21 5.49
CA HIS A 36 3.17 -9.87 4.07
C HIS A 36 1.78 -9.41 3.60
N PHE A 37 1.78 -8.37 2.76
CA PHE A 37 0.60 -7.77 2.15
C PHE A 37 0.83 -7.59 0.66
N GLU A 38 -0.21 -7.84 -0.13
CA GLU A 38 -0.24 -7.42 -1.52
C GLU A 38 -0.96 -6.09 -1.59
N ILE A 39 -0.25 -5.07 -2.07
CA ILE A 39 -0.75 -3.70 -2.15
C ILE A 39 -0.86 -3.32 -3.62
N PRO A 40 -1.99 -2.75 -4.08
CA PRO A 40 -2.13 -2.25 -5.45
C PRO A 40 -0.98 -1.35 -5.85
N ASP A 41 -0.39 -1.61 -7.01
CA ASP A 41 0.72 -0.81 -7.54
C ASP A 41 0.19 0.52 -8.10
N PRO A 42 0.62 1.68 -7.56
CA PRO A 42 0.21 2.97 -8.07
C PRO A 42 0.67 3.23 -9.50
N GLU A 43 1.65 2.51 -10.05
CA GLU A 43 2.07 2.64 -11.45
C GLU A 43 1.02 2.08 -12.43
N GLU A 44 0.19 1.13 -11.98
CA GLU A 44 -0.88 0.53 -12.79
C GLU A 44 -2.18 1.36 -12.75
N MET A 45 -2.23 2.41 -11.94
CA MET A 45 -3.42 3.24 -11.74
C MET A 45 -3.46 4.43 -12.71
N PRO A 46 -4.61 4.70 -13.36
CA PRO A 46 -4.68 5.63 -14.49
C PRO A 46 -4.56 7.11 -14.11
N ASP A 47 -4.95 7.48 -12.89
CA ASP A 47 -5.05 8.88 -12.49
C ASP A 47 -4.68 9.13 -11.02
N ASP A 48 -4.56 10.41 -10.70
CA ASP A 48 -4.10 10.93 -9.42
C ASP A 48 -5.13 10.78 -8.29
N GLU A 49 -6.42 10.76 -8.62
CA GLU A 49 -7.55 10.66 -7.69
C GLU A 49 -7.75 9.20 -7.28
N THR A 50 -7.81 8.29 -8.24
CA THR A 50 -7.89 6.84 -8.02
C THR A 50 -6.77 6.34 -7.10
N ARG A 51 -5.54 6.88 -7.24
CA ARG A 51 -4.43 6.55 -6.33
C ARG A 51 -4.65 7.03 -4.90
N ALA A 52 -5.17 8.25 -4.73
CA ALA A 52 -5.44 8.80 -3.40
C ALA A 52 -6.56 8.04 -2.70
N ASP A 53 -7.63 7.70 -3.42
CA ASP A 53 -8.73 6.90 -2.88
C ASP A 53 -8.28 5.47 -2.55
N THR A 54 -7.49 4.85 -3.43
CA THR A 54 -6.94 3.50 -3.18
C THR A 54 -6.01 3.50 -1.97
N LEU A 55 -5.20 4.56 -1.78
CA LEU A 55 -4.33 4.69 -0.62
C LEU A 55 -5.16 4.66 0.68
N GLU A 56 -6.19 5.50 0.78
CA GLU A 56 -7.02 5.54 1.99
C GLU A 56 -7.75 4.20 2.21
N PHE A 57 -8.22 3.56 1.14
CA PHE A 57 -8.83 2.23 1.22
C PHE A 57 -7.84 1.18 1.77
N VAL A 58 -6.62 1.14 1.22
CA VAL A 58 -5.56 0.22 1.68
C VAL A 58 -5.23 0.46 3.15
N ILE A 59 -5.04 1.71 3.56
CA ILE A 59 -4.71 2.06 4.95
C ILE A 59 -5.84 1.65 5.89
N GLU A 60 -7.10 1.95 5.55
CA GLU A 60 -8.25 1.53 6.34
C GLU A 60 -8.32 0.00 6.48
N HIS A 61 -8.07 -0.73 5.39
CA HIS A 61 -8.09 -2.19 5.39
C HIS A 61 -6.97 -2.79 6.24
N LEU A 62 -5.75 -2.27 6.13
CA LEU A 62 -4.60 -2.69 6.94
C LEU A 62 -4.85 -2.43 8.43
N HIS A 63 -5.43 -1.29 8.78
CA HIS A 63 -5.78 -1.00 10.17
C HIS A 63 -6.81 -1.99 10.74
N ARG A 64 -7.81 -2.38 9.94
CA ARG A 64 -8.84 -3.34 10.36
C ARG A 64 -8.33 -4.77 10.50
N HIS A 65 -7.41 -5.20 9.63
CA HIS A 65 -7.04 -6.61 9.51
C HIS A 65 -5.65 -6.97 10.05
N ALA A 66 -4.71 -6.03 10.05
CA ALA A 66 -3.32 -6.30 10.42
C ALA A 66 -2.89 -5.68 11.75
N LEU A 67 -3.50 -4.56 12.17
CA LEU A 67 -3.04 -3.81 13.34
C LEU A 67 -3.81 -4.08 14.64
N GLY A 68 -4.89 -4.86 14.60
CA GLY A 68 -5.50 -5.45 15.80
C GLY A 68 -5.77 -4.47 16.96
N TYR A 69 -6.30 -3.28 16.66
CA TYR A 69 -6.84 -2.36 17.66
C TYR A 69 -8.37 -2.46 17.71
#